data_AF-A0A1H6K161-F1
#
_entry.id   AF-A0A1H6K161-F1
#
_cell.length_a   1.000
_cell.length_b   1.000
_cell.length_c   1.000
_cell.angle_alpha   90.00
_cell.angle_beta   90.00
_cell.angle_gamma   90.00
#
_symmetry.space_group_name_H-M   'P 1'
#
loop_
_entity.id
_entity.type
_entity.pdbx_description
1 polymer ?
#
loop_
_entity_poly.entity_id
_entity_poly.type
_entity_poly.pdbx_seq_one_letter_code
_entity_poly.pdbx_strand_id
1 'polypeptide(L)' 'MASILPALVLRQKRIVKLLEKAGAFSKETAKGLDEIGLLNPNTFSGLTKKLVKYNVISATEDGKYYLNKN' A
#
# COMPACT_ATOMS: atom_id res chain seq x y z
N MET A 1 14.32 24.39 -0.90
CA MET A 1 14.20 22.94 -1.14
C MET A 1 13.09 22.41 -0.24
N ALA A 2 11.88 22.23 -0.77
CA ALA A 2 10.71 21.91 0.05
C ALA A 2 10.79 20.46 0.55
N SER A 3 10.52 20.27 1.83
CA SER A 3 10.47 18.98 2.53
C SER A 3 9.39 18.07 1.91
N ILE A 4 9.74 17.30 0.89
CA ILE A 4 8.88 16.31 0.23
C ILE A 4 8.72 15.03 1.07
N LEU A 5 9.67 14.82 1.99
CA LEU A 5 9.80 13.63 2.84
C LEU A 5 8.62 13.38 3.80
N PRO A 6 8.06 14.38 4.51
CA PRO A 6 6.99 14.15 5.49
C PRO A 6 5.71 13.61 4.83
N ALA A 7 5.35 14.19 3.67
CA ALA A 7 4.17 13.77 2.92
C ALA A 7 4.32 12.35 2.34
N LEU A 8 5.53 11.98 1.90
CA LEU A 8 5.81 10.64 1.38
C LEU A 8 5.68 9.57 2.47
N VAL A 9 6.29 9.80 3.63
CA VAL A 9 6.25 8.87 4.76
C VAL A 9 4.82 8.73 5.30
N LEU A 10 4.07 9.84 5.39
CA LEU A 10 2.68 9.81 5.82
C LEU A 10 1.80 8.98 4.86
N ARG A 11 2.02 9.11 3.55
CA ARG A 11 1.31 8.32 2.53
C ARG A 11 1.63 6.82 2.64
N GLN A 12 2.88 6.45 2.88
CA GLN A 12 3.26 5.05 3.11
C GLN A 12 2.55 4.48 4.34
N LYS A 13 2.64 5.18 5.48
CA LYS A 13 1.94 4.78 6.71
C LYS A 13 0.44 4.66 6.52
N ARG A 14 -0.16 5.53 5.70
CA ARG A 14 -1.59 5.48 5.40
C ARG A 14 -1.96 4.20 4.65
N ILE A 15 -1.22 3.82 3.60
CA ILE A 15 -1.49 2.58 2.86
C ILE A 15 -1.35 1.36 3.77
N VAL A 16 -0.27 1.30 4.55
CA VAL A 16 -0.04 0.20 5.50
C VAL A 16 -1.21 0.11 6.49
N LYS A 17 -1.62 1.23 7.08
CA LYS A 17 -2.73 1.27 8.05
C LYS A 17 -4.08 0.92 7.42
N LEU A 18 -4.31 1.25 6.15
CA LEU A 18 -5.54 0.89 5.44
C LEU A 18 -5.59 -0.59 5.12
N LEU A 19 -4.47 -1.18 4.67
CA LEU A 19 -4.37 -2.63 4.47
C LEU A 19 -4.50 -3.39 5.79
N GLU A 20 -3.92 -2.87 6.88
CA GLU A 20 -4.05 -3.44 8.23
C GLU A 20 -5.51 -3.41 8.70
N LYS A 21 -6.19 -2.28 8.57
CA LYS A 21 -7.62 -2.14 8.89
C LYS A 21 -8.51 -3.05 8.03
N ALA A 22 -8.11 -3.30 6.80
CA ALA A 22 -8.82 -4.20 5.89
C ALA A 22 -8.51 -5.68 6.13
N GLY A 23 -7.59 -6.01 7.05
CA GLY A 23 -7.19 -7.39 7.33
C GLY A 23 -6.38 -8.06 6.23
N ALA A 24 -5.81 -7.28 5.32
CA ALA A 24 -5.06 -7.78 4.17
C ALA A 24 -3.65 -8.20 4.59
N PHE A 25 -3.52 -9.39 5.18
CA PHE A 25 -2.26 -9.97 5.67
C PHE A 25 -1.76 -11.15 4.83
N SER A 26 -2.52 -11.62 3.85
CA SER A 26 -2.20 -12.79 3.05
C SER A 26 -2.78 -12.66 1.64
N LYS A 27 -2.35 -13.52 0.71
CA LYS A 27 -2.86 -13.53 -0.68
C LYS A 27 -4.40 -13.66 -0.72
N GLU A 28 -4.96 -14.47 0.18
CA GLU A 28 -6.41 -14.72 0.29
C GLU A 28 -7.20 -13.51 0.79
N THR A 29 -6.60 -12.69 1.64
CA THR A 29 -7.20 -11.48 2.19
C THR A 29 -6.74 -10.21 1.49
N ALA A 30 -5.99 -10.34 0.38
CA ALA A 30 -5.47 -9.22 -0.37
C ALA A 30 -6.61 -8.32 -0.87
N LYS A 31 -6.38 -7.01 -0.83
CA LYS A 31 -7.36 -6.00 -1.20
C LYS A 31 -6.82 -5.03 -2.24
N GLY A 32 -7.71 -4.61 -3.14
CA GLY A 32 -7.46 -3.50 -4.05
C GLY A 32 -7.21 -2.20 -3.28
N LEU A 33 -6.44 -1.28 -3.86
CA LEU A 33 -6.26 0.05 -3.27
C LEU A 33 -7.58 0.85 -3.25
N ASP A 34 -8.44 0.60 -4.23
CA ASP A 34 -9.80 1.13 -4.27
C ASP A 34 -10.67 0.54 -3.14
N GLU A 35 -10.59 -0.78 -2.90
CA GLU A 35 -11.37 -1.47 -1.86
C GLU A 35 -11.05 -0.95 -0.44
N ILE A 36 -9.81 -0.54 -0.20
CA ILE A 36 -9.37 0.01 1.10
C ILE A 36 -9.63 1.53 1.23
N GLY A 37 -10.34 2.15 0.29
CA GLY A 37 -10.71 3.57 0.35
C GLY A 37 -9.56 4.53 0.01
N LEU A 38 -8.57 4.09 -0.75
CA LEU A 38 -7.50 4.95 -1.24
C LEU A 38 -8.00 5.77 -2.44
N LEU A 39 -8.49 6.99 -2.16
CA LEU A 39 -8.92 7.93 -3.19
C LEU A 39 -7.76 8.25 -4.14
N ASN A 40 -7.94 7.92 -5.43
CA ASN A 40 -6.98 8.03 -6.53
C ASN A 40 -5.78 7.05 -6.48
N PRO A 41 -6.00 5.74 -6.74
CA PRO A 41 -4.96 4.71 -6.72
C PRO A 41 -3.81 4.98 -7.71
N ASN A 42 -4.09 5.72 -8.79
CA ASN A 42 -3.07 6.10 -9.79
C ASN A 42 -1.96 7.00 -9.20
N THR A 43 -2.29 7.86 -8.24
CA THR A 43 -1.29 8.71 -7.56
C THR A 43 -0.34 7.89 -6.68
N PHE A 44 -0.75 6.68 -6.30
CA PHE A 44 0.02 5.79 -5.44
C PHE A 44 0.74 4.67 -6.18
N SER A 45 0.56 4.54 -7.50
CA SER A 45 1.20 3.48 -8.31
C SER A 45 2.73 3.44 -8.16
N GLY A 46 3.39 4.62 -8.15
CA GLY A 46 4.83 4.69 -7.89
C GLY A 46 5.22 4.34 -6.45
N LEU A 47 4.33 4.59 -5.49
CA LEU A 47 4.57 4.34 -4.08
C LEU A 47 4.32 2.87 -3.72
N THR A 48 3.27 2.25 -4.25
CA THR A 48 2.98 0.82 -4.07
C THR A 48 4.05 -0.05 -4.70
N LYS A 49 4.52 0.29 -5.91
CA LYS A 49 5.69 -0.37 -6.52
C LYS A 49 6.93 -0.30 -5.64
N LYS A 50 7.19 0.86 -5.01
CA LYS A 50 8.28 0.99 -4.04
C LYS A 50 8.05 0.12 -2.81
N LEU A 51 6.85 0.14 -2.22
CA LEU A 51 6.54 -0.68 -1.05
C LEU A 51 6.66 -2.19 -1.34
N VAL A 52 6.29 -2.63 -2.54
CA VAL A 52 6.53 -4.01 -3.02
C VAL A 52 8.01 -4.29 -3.15
N LYS A 53 8.77 -3.39 -3.78
CA LYS A 53 10.24 -3.52 -3.90
C LYS A 53 10.95 -3.60 -2.54
N TYR A 54 10.46 -2.86 -1.55
CA TYR A 54 10.99 -2.87 -0.17
C TYR A 54 10.40 -3.99 0.70
N ASN A 55 9.63 -4.93 0.15
CA ASN A 55 9.01 -6.03 0.89
C ASN A 55 8.08 -5.57 2.03
N VAL A 56 7.55 -4.34 1.99
CA VAL A 56 6.58 -3.84 2.99
C VAL A 56 5.19 -4.41 2.72
N ILE A 57 4.83 -4.51 1.45
CA ILE A 57 3.58 -5.11 0.97
C ILE A 57 3.89 -6.06 -0.17
N SER A 58 3.02 -7.02 -0.41
CA SER A 58 3.12 -7.93 -1.54
C SER A 58 1.94 -7.68 -2.49
N ALA A 59 2.19 -7.88 -3.79
CA ALA A 59 1.16 -7.79 -4.81
C ALA A 59 0.74 -9.19 -5.25
N THR A 60 -0.54 -9.34 -5.54
CA THR A 60 -1.14 -10.53 -6.16
C THR A 60 -1.19 -10.39 -7.67
N GLU A 61 -1.41 -11.50 -8.37
CA GLU A 61 -1.54 -11.55 -9.83
C GLU A 61 -2.74 -10.72 -10.32
N ASP A 62 -3.80 -10.63 -9.51
CA ASP A 62 -5.00 -9.82 -9.75
C ASP A 62 -4.84 -8.31 -9.46
N GLY A 63 -3.64 -7.84 -9.11
CA GLY A 63 -3.38 -6.44 -8.82
C GLY A 63 -3.85 -5.97 -7.42
N LYS A 64 -4.19 -6.90 -6.53
CA LYS A 64 -4.48 -6.63 -5.11
C LYS A 64 -3.21 -6.67 -4.27
N TYR A 65 -3.25 -6.03 -3.10
CA TYR A 65 -2.11 -5.93 -2.20
C TYR A 65 -2.42 -6.48 -0.80
N TYR A 66 -1.39 -7.01 -0.12
CA TYR A 66 -1.45 -7.42 1.27
C TYR A 66 -0.16 -7.03 2.01
N LEU A 67 -0.26 -6.84 3.32
CA LEU A 67 0.88 -6.55 4.19
C LEU A 67 1.78 -7.77 4.29
N ASN A 68 3.07 -7.55 4.08
CA ASN A 68 4.08 -8.54 4.39
C ASN A 68 4.49 -8.33 5.85
N LYS A 69 3.86 -9.04 6.78
CA LYS A 69 4.31 -9.09 8.17
C LYS A 69 5.54 -9.98 8.21
N ASN A 70 6.72 -9.37 8.01
CA ASN A 70 7.97 -9.97 8.45
C ASN A 70 8.17 -9.74 9.95
#